data_AF-A0A5K1GWZ7-F1
#
_entry.id   AF-A0A5K1GWZ7-F1
#
_cell.length_a   1.000
_cell.length_b   1.000
_cell.length_c   1.000
_cell.angle_alpha   90.00
_cell.angle_beta   90.00
_cell.angle_gamma   90.00
#
_symmetry.space_group_name_H-M   'P 1'
#
loop_
_entity.id
_entity.type
_entity.pdbx_description
1 polymer ?
#
loop_
_entity_poly.entity_id
_entity_poly.type
_entity_poly.pdbx_seq_one_letter_code
_entity_poly.pdbx_strand_id
1 'polypeptide(L)'
;GQYKSTLVCPVCSKVSVTFDPFMYLSLPLPAIATRSMTVTVFCGDGSEPPMPFTVNVQKQGHCRNLTQELSIACCLGADECLLLVE
;
A
#
# COMPACT_ATOMS: atom_id res chain seq x y z
N GLY A 1 -25.16 -4.25 -19.10
CA GLY A 1 -26.53 -3.81 -19.42
C GLY A 1 -27.04 -3.00 -18.26
N GLN A 2 -27.74 -1.88 -18.49
CA GLN A 2 -28.32 -1.07 -17.43
C GLN A 2 -29.58 -1.74 -16.87
N TYR A 3 -29.80 -1.64 -15.56
CA TYR A 3 -31.01 -2.14 -14.91
C TYR A 3 -32.20 -1.26 -15.34
N LYS A 4 -33.24 -1.89 -15.90
CA LYS A 4 -34.44 -1.21 -16.40
C LYS A 4 -35.59 -1.46 -15.43
N SER A 5 -35.96 -0.43 -14.68
CA SER A 5 -37.12 -0.44 -13.80
C SER A 5 -38.34 0.08 -14.59
N THR A 6 -39.44 -0.67 -14.58
CA THR A 6 -40.68 -0.27 -15.24
C THR A 6 -41.82 -0.27 -14.22
N LEU A 7 -42.44 0.90 -14.04
CA LEU A 7 -43.59 1.07 -13.16
C LEU A 7 -44.81 1.48 -13.98
N VAL A 8 -45.95 0.84 -13.70
CA VAL A 8 -47.23 1.21 -14.28
C VAL A 8 -48.07 1.86 -13.19
N CYS A 9 -48.48 3.11 -13.41
CA CYS A 9 -49.34 3.80 -12.46
C CYS A 9 -50.75 3.19 -12.49
N PRO A 10 -51.30 2.70 -11.36
CA PRO A 10 -52.61 2.04 -11.33
C PRO A 10 -53.79 3.01 -11.51
N VAL A 11 -53.56 4.33 -11.42
CA VAL A 11 -54.62 5.35 -11.49
C VAL A 11 -54.77 5.96 -12.88
N CYS A 12 -53.65 6.20 -13.58
CA CYS A 12 -53.65 6.86 -14.89
C CYS A 12 -53.08 5.98 -16.01
N SER A 13 -52.78 4.71 -15.73
CA SER A 13 -52.21 3.72 -16.66
C SER A 13 -50.94 4.19 -17.38
N LYS A 14 -50.28 5.22 -16.86
CA LYS A 14 -49.07 5.79 -17.44
C LYS A 14 -47.89 4.88 -17.11
N VAL A 15 -47.15 4.48 -18.14
CA VAL A 15 -45.94 3.68 -18.00
C VAL A 15 -44.76 4.62 -17.78
N SER A 16 -44.05 4.41 -16.68
CA SER A 16 -42.80 5.09 -16.36
C SER A 16 -41.66 4.08 -16.46
N VAL A 17 -40.68 4.37 -17.29
CA VAL A 17 -39.47 3.56 -17.45
C VAL A 17 -38.31 4.38 -16.92
N THR A 18 -37.65 3.89 -15.88
CA THR A 18 -36.41 4.47 -15.37
C THR A 18 -35.26 3.54 -15.66
N PHE A 19 -34.22 4.08 -16.27
CA PHE A 19 -32.92 3.44 -16.34
C PHE A 19 -32.13 3.98 -15.17
N ASP A 20 -31.89 3.13 -14.18
CA ASP A 20 -31.15 3.56 -13.00
C ASP A 20 -29.71 3.83 -13.47
N PRO A 21 -29.22 5.09 -13.36
CA PRO A 21 -27.88 5.43 -13.79
C PRO A 21 -26.93 4.51 -13.04
N PHE A 22 -26.08 3.82 -13.80
CA PHE A 22 -25.13 2.82 -13.34
C PHE A 22 -24.82 2.87 -11.84
N MET A 23 -25.14 1.78 -11.13
CA MET A 23 -24.70 1.54 -9.76
C MET A 23 -23.20 1.20 -9.76
N TYR A 24 -22.34 2.15 -10.16
CA TYR A 24 -20.89 2.02 -10.00
C TYR A 24 -20.56 2.24 -8.53
N LEU A 25 -20.63 1.17 -7.75
CA LEU A 25 -19.94 1.12 -6.47
C LEU A 25 -18.45 1.01 -6.77
N SER A 26 -17.71 2.07 -6.47
CA SER A 26 -16.24 2.04 -6.50
C SER A 26 -15.81 1.04 -5.43
N LEU A 27 -15.36 -0.15 -5.83
CA LEU A 27 -14.69 -1.05 -4.90
C LEU A 27 -13.36 -0.40 -4.51
N PRO A 28 -13.04 -0.29 -3.21
CA PRO A 28 -11.74 0.20 -2.81
C PRO A 28 -10.69 -0.75 -3.39
N LEU A 29 -9.88 -0.26 -4.32
CA LEU A 29 -8.69 -0.96 -4.76
C LEU A 29 -7.84 -1.24 -3.52
N PRO A 30 -7.32 -2.47 -3.32
CA PRO A 30 -6.51 -2.79 -2.16
C PRO A 30 -5.38 -1.76 -2.07
N ALA A 31 -5.43 -0.94 -1.02
CA ALA A 31 -4.44 0.10 -0.82
C ALA A 31 -3.08 -0.59 -0.70
N ILE A 32 -2.11 -0.16 -1.51
CA ILE A 32 -0.75 -0.68 -1.45
C ILE A 32 -0.26 -0.50 -0.01
N ALA A 33 -0.14 -1.59 0.73
CA ALA A 33 0.17 -1.59 2.15
C ALA A 33 1.66 -1.37 2.43
N THR A 34 2.49 -1.40 1.39
CA THR A 34 3.93 -1.18 1.46
C THR A 34 4.30 0.21 0.94
N ARG A 35 5.41 0.74 1.45
CA ARG A 35 6.09 1.94 0.97
C ARG A 35 7.56 1.61 0.77
N SER A 36 8.16 2.20 -0.26
CA SER A 36 9.61 2.14 -0.44
C SER A 36 10.27 3.22 0.42
N MET A 37 11.32 2.86 1.14
CA MET A 37 12.09 3.75 1.99
C MET A 37 13.58 3.59 1.68
N THR A 38 14.26 4.70 1.43
CA THR A 38 15.71 4.73 1.24
C THR A 38 16.38 5.12 2.56
N VAL A 39 17.30 4.29 3.04
CA VAL A 39 18.06 4.46 4.28
C VAL A 39 19.54 4.45 3.95
N THR A 40 20.30 5.39 4.49
CA THR A 40 21.76 5.43 4.35
C THR A 40 22.40 4.67 5.51
N VAL A 41 23.21 3.66 5.20
CA VAL A 41 23.93 2.86 6.18
C VAL A 41 25.38 3.34 6.23
N PHE A 42 25.90 3.47 7.46
CA PHE A 42 27.28 3.87 7.74
C PHE A 42 28.02 2.70 8.37
N CYS A 43 29.15 2.30 7.79
CA CYS A 43 30.02 1.29 8.37
C CYS A 43 30.80 1.91 9.54
N GLY A 44 30.65 1.34 10.74
CA GLY A 44 31.20 1.92 11.98
C GLY A 44 32.72 1.88 12.07
N ASP A 45 33.36 1.04 11.28
CA ASP A 45 34.82 0.92 11.11
C ASP A 45 35.39 1.89 10.07
N GLY A 46 34.53 2.60 9.33
CA GLY A 46 34.93 3.53 8.27
C GLY A 46 35.58 2.87 7.06
N SER A 47 35.47 1.55 6.92
CA SER A 47 36.06 0.80 5.81
C SER A 47 35.37 1.11 4.48
N GLU A 48 34.08 1.41 4.54
CA GLU A 48 33.25 1.71 3.38
C GLU A 48 32.55 3.06 3.50
N PRO A 49 32.35 3.77 2.37
CA PRO A 49 31.58 5.00 2.36
C PRO A 49 30.11 4.72 2.69
N PRO A 50 29.36 5.73 3.17
CA PRO A 50 27.94 5.57 3.47
C PRO A 50 27.16 5.12 2.23
N MET A 51 26.45 4.01 2.32
CA MET A 51 25.75 3.42 1.17
C MET A 51 24.22 3.49 1.35
N PRO A 52 23.47 3.98 0.35
CA PRO A 52 22.01 4.00 0.40
C PRO A 52 21.43 2.63 0.05
N PHE A 53 20.49 2.16 0.88
CA PHE A 53 19.71 0.95 0.67
C PHE A 53 18.24 1.31 0.54
N THR A 54 17.56 0.74 -0.46
CA THR A 54 16.12 0.92 -0.64
C THR A 54 15.39 -0.36 -0.27
N VAL A 55 14.54 -0.27 0.75
CA VAL A 55 13.76 -1.39 1.29
C VAL A 55 12.27 -1.09 1.23
N ASN A 56 11.46 -2.13 1.06
CA ASN A 56 10.02 -2.02 1.04
C ASN A 56 9.45 -2.42 2.40
N VAL A 57 8.88 -1.45 3.12
CA VAL A 57 8.32 -1.67 4.46
C VAL A 57 6.83 -1.40 4.47
N GLN A 58 6.10 -2.03 5.40
CA GLN A 58 4.68 -1.75 5.57
C GLN A 58 4.46 -0.29 6.04
N LYS A 59 3.43 0.37 5.49
CA LYS A 59 3.05 1.75 5.84
C LYS A 59 2.70 1.91 7.32
N GLN A 60 2.14 0.86 7.93
CA GLN A 60 1.80 0.78 9.36
C GLN A 60 2.69 -0.24 10.10
N GLY A 61 3.95 -0.38 9.68
CA GLY A 61 4.91 -1.29 10.30
C GLY A 61 5.69 -0.68 11.48
N HIS A 62 6.36 -1.54 12.25
CA HIS A 62 7.27 -1.13 13.32
C HIS A 62 8.70 -0.97 12.79
N CYS A 63 9.53 -0.16 13.46
CA CYS A 63 10.95 0.01 13.11
C CYS A 63 11.72 -1.32 13.09
N ARG A 64 11.32 -2.30 13.91
CA ARG A 64 11.92 -3.65 13.89
C ARG A 64 11.83 -4.32 12.52
N ASN A 65 10.72 -4.13 11.80
CA ASN A 65 10.54 -4.68 10.46
C ASN A 65 11.51 -4.01 9.47
N LEU A 66 11.76 -2.70 9.64
CA LEU A 66 12.74 -1.97 8.84
C LEU A 66 14.16 -2.50 9.08
N THR A 67 14.56 -2.67 10.34
CA THR A 67 15.89 -3.20 10.69
C THR A 67 16.12 -4.61 10.15
N GLN A 68 15.08 -5.46 10.18
CA GLN A 68 15.15 -6.82 9.64
C GLN A 68 15.35 -6.82 8.11
N GLU A 69 14.56 -6.04 7.38
CA GLU A 69 14.71 -5.92 5.91
C GLU A 69 16.08 -5.34 5.53
N LEU A 70 16.57 -4.34 6.29
CA LEU A 70 17.90 -3.78 6.09
C LEU A 70 19.01 -4.79 6.38
N SER A 71 18.88 -5.60 7.44
CA SER A 71 19.87 -6.62 7.76
C SER A 71 20.02 -7.64 6.62
N ILE A 72 18.90 -8.05 6.01
CA ILE A 72 18.90 -8.91 4.83
C ILE A 72 19.52 -8.20 3.62
N ALA A 73 19.15 -6.95 3.37
CA ALA A 73 19.65 -6.18 2.22
C ALA A 73 21.15 -5.85 2.31
N CYS A 74 21.68 -5.70 3.53
CA CYS A 74 23.09 -5.39 3.78
C CYS A 74 23.98 -6.64 3.89
N CYS A 75 23.42 -7.86 3.83
CA CYS A 75 24.17 -9.12 3.97
C CYS A 75 25.07 -9.17 5.23
N LEU A 76 24.60 -8.61 6.34
CA LEU A 76 25.40 -8.48 7.56
C LEU A 76 25.82 -9.85 8.11
N GLY A 77 27.05 -9.95 8.58
CA GLY A 77 27.59 -11.10 9.30
C GLY A 77 26.87 -11.33 10.63
N ALA A 78 27.01 -12.54 11.19
CA ALA A 78 26.34 -12.91 12.45
C ALA A 78 26.71 -12.03 13.66
N ASP A 79 27.86 -11.35 13.60
CA ASP A 79 28.39 -10.47 14.65
C ASP A 79 28.16 -8.98 14.36
N GLU A 80 27.49 -8.64 13.26
CA GLU A 80 27.24 -7.26 12.85
C GLU A 80 25.83 -6.81 13.23
N CYS A 81 25.71 -5.61 13.79
CA CYS A 81 24.45 -5.07 14.29
C CYS A 81 24.15 -3.70 13.65
N LEU A 82 22.89 -3.51 13.23
CA LEU A 82 22.38 -2.21 12.80
C LEU A 82 21.91 -1.40 14.01
N LEU A 83 22.50 -0.21 14.18
CA LEU A 83 22.03 0.78 15.12
C LEU A 83 21.21 1.82 14.38
N LEU A 84 19.97 2.03 14.82
CA LEU A 84 19.09 3.03 14.25
C LEU A 84 19.25 4.33 15.05
N VAL A 85 19.66 5.40 14.37
CA VAL A 85 19.80 6.72 14.96
C VAL A 85 18.58 7.55 14.54
N GLU A 86 17.83 8.06 15.52
CA GLU A 86 16.70 9.00 15.31
C GLU A 86 17.19 10.45 15.24
#